data_AF-A0A2W6PDH9-F1
#
_entry.id   AF-A0A2W6PDH9-F1
#
_cell.length_a   1.000
_cell.length_b   1.000
_cell.length_c   1.000
_cell.angle_alpha   90.00
_cell.angle_beta   90.00
_cell.angle_gamma   90.00
#
_symmetry.space_group_name_H-M   'P 1'
#
loop_
_entity.id
_entity.type
_entity.pdbx_description
1 polymer ?
#
loop_
_entity_poly.entity_id
_entity_poly.type
_entity_poly.pdbx_seq_one_letter_code
_entity_poly.pdbx_strand_id
1 'polypeptide(L)'
;MNRSLKQQMKSLLVPVIPGGIMTILIFYLDYFPFKLVDKFILFAAFVIVPLVILLLKYDDKNKQQRTVYAAMKWLQFPAALLTLISVMSSTKWGLEGTAIPGMLSLGWLLFTLLLGIYGLTTMVMAKGKAAEIAIGAGLVYFFIGGIWFTLYQYQLDLFNASVATHALSSVHFHFSSAIIPIFIGALGRIMTKKSWYPWIVAIDIIGPLLIAIGMIFSKPIEYIGVTLFACNIVVYTTYLLSYLRRDPLHKKATFFLGLSCFAFYTVIVLSILYPLLKKIFSLTILDFIPIYGALHAFGFVLCGLIGWVYMVDSIQEKRIFKENRLIDTSL
;
A
#
# COMPACT_ATOMS: atom_id res chain seq x y z
N MET A 1 -19.72 -22.97 -13.33
CA MET A 1 -18.95 -21.77 -12.90
C MET A 1 -19.85 -20.91 -12.02
N ASN A 2 -19.55 -20.81 -10.72
CA ASN A 2 -20.52 -20.37 -9.71
C ASN A 2 -20.85 -18.86 -9.82
N ARG A 3 -22.14 -18.48 -9.74
CA ARG A 3 -22.62 -17.08 -9.86
C ARG A 3 -21.92 -16.12 -8.88
N SER A 4 -21.55 -16.64 -7.70
CA SER A 4 -20.81 -15.93 -6.65
C SER A 4 -19.41 -15.45 -7.09
N LEU A 5 -18.60 -16.31 -7.73
CA LEU A 5 -17.28 -15.95 -8.26
C LEU A 5 -17.36 -14.85 -9.34
N LYS A 6 -18.36 -14.95 -10.21
CA LYS A 6 -18.59 -13.96 -11.29
C LYS A 6 -19.03 -12.59 -10.72
N GLN A 7 -19.76 -12.59 -9.60
CA GLN A 7 -20.23 -11.38 -8.92
C GLN A 7 -19.12 -10.74 -8.08
N GLN A 8 -18.26 -11.54 -7.45
CA GLN A 8 -17.07 -11.09 -6.73
C GLN A 8 -16.08 -10.42 -7.69
N MET A 9 -15.74 -11.08 -8.82
CA MET A 9 -14.89 -10.53 -9.89
C MET A 9 -15.45 -9.25 -10.51
N LYS A 10 -16.77 -9.17 -10.72
CA LYS A 10 -17.42 -7.93 -11.19
C LYS A 10 -17.32 -6.81 -10.15
N SER A 11 -17.41 -7.09 -8.85
CA SER A 11 -17.26 -6.06 -7.81
C SER A 11 -15.81 -5.60 -7.60
N LEU A 12 -14.84 -6.47 -7.88
CA LEU A 12 -13.39 -6.20 -7.77
C LEU A 12 -12.90 -5.19 -8.82
N LEU A 13 -13.50 -5.19 -10.01
CA LEU A 13 -12.99 -4.44 -11.17
C LEU A 13 -13.60 -3.05 -11.36
N VAL A 14 -14.78 -2.78 -10.77
CA VAL A 14 -15.54 -1.55 -11.03
C VAL A 14 -14.81 -0.26 -10.62
N PRO A 15 -14.12 -0.16 -9.47
CA PRO A 15 -13.35 1.04 -9.14
C PRO A 15 -11.90 1.01 -9.69
N VAL A 16 -11.31 -0.18 -9.88
CA VAL A 16 -9.90 -0.32 -10.29
C VAL A 16 -9.69 -0.01 -11.76
N ILE A 17 -10.62 -0.39 -12.65
CA ILE A 17 -10.46 -0.13 -14.09
C ILE A 17 -10.50 1.38 -14.40
N PRO A 18 -11.51 2.15 -13.94
CA PRO A 18 -11.51 3.60 -14.14
C PRO A 18 -10.29 4.28 -13.52
N GLY A 19 -9.87 3.82 -12.32
CA GLY A 19 -8.68 4.34 -11.66
C GLY A 19 -7.37 4.05 -12.41
N GLY A 20 -7.25 2.86 -13.01
CA GLY A 20 -6.12 2.48 -13.86
C GLY A 20 -6.06 3.33 -15.13
N ILE A 21 -7.21 3.54 -15.80
CA ILE A 21 -7.31 4.45 -16.95
C ILE A 21 -6.90 5.87 -16.55
N MET A 22 -7.46 6.39 -15.46
CA MET A 22 -7.12 7.72 -14.94
C MET A 22 -5.63 7.85 -14.64
N THR A 23 -5.02 6.83 -14.03
CA THR A 23 -3.57 6.80 -13.77
C THR A 23 -2.77 6.87 -15.07
N ILE A 24 -3.13 6.08 -16.08
CA ILE A 24 -2.44 6.13 -17.39
C ILE A 24 -2.54 7.53 -17.99
N LEU A 25 -3.73 8.14 -17.96
CA LEU A 25 -3.94 9.51 -18.45
C LEU A 25 -3.08 10.52 -17.69
N ILE A 26 -3.02 10.44 -16.35
CA ILE A 26 -2.20 11.32 -15.50
C ILE A 26 -0.71 11.19 -15.80
N PHE A 27 -0.23 9.98 -16.11
CA PHE A 27 1.19 9.77 -16.38
C PHE A 27 1.59 10.23 -17.78
N TYR A 28 0.74 10.01 -18.79
CA TYR A 28 1.08 10.19 -20.20
C TYR A 28 0.55 11.46 -20.87
N LEU A 29 -0.54 12.07 -20.39
CA LEU A 29 -1.07 13.27 -21.02
C LEU A 29 -0.40 14.53 -20.48
N ASP A 30 0.11 15.37 -21.39
CA ASP A 30 0.69 16.68 -21.08
C ASP A 30 -0.31 17.64 -20.40
N TYR A 31 -1.61 17.34 -20.51
CA TYR A 31 -2.66 18.07 -19.79
C TYR A 31 -2.45 18.03 -18.26
N PHE A 32 -1.78 17.01 -17.72
CA PHE A 32 -1.45 16.85 -16.31
C PHE A 32 0.06 17.07 -16.06
N PRO A 33 0.54 18.33 -16.02
CA PRO A 33 1.96 18.66 -15.81
C PRO A 33 2.39 18.50 -14.33
N PHE A 34 1.96 17.41 -13.70
CA PHE A 34 2.19 17.13 -12.29
C PHE A 34 3.63 16.67 -12.04
N LYS A 35 4.17 17.01 -10.87
CA LYS A 35 5.44 16.45 -10.41
C LYS A 35 5.27 14.94 -10.19
N LEU A 36 6.35 14.18 -10.30
CA LEU A 36 6.30 12.73 -10.16
C LEU A 36 5.71 12.27 -8.81
N VAL A 37 5.99 13.00 -7.73
CA VAL A 37 5.44 12.73 -6.40
C VAL A 37 3.91 12.84 -6.38
N ASP A 38 3.35 13.88 -7.00
CA ASP A 38 1.90 14.06 -7.13
C ASP A 38 1.28 12.93 -7.96
N LYS A 39 1.94 12.52 -9.05
CA LYS A 39 1.51 11.37 -9.86
C LYS A 39 1.46 10.09 -9.04
N PHE A 40 2.41 9.86 -8.14
CA PHE A 40 2.37 8.72 -7.22
C PHE A 40 1.25 8.82 -6.18
N ILE A 41 0.96 9.99 -5.63
CA ILE A 41 -0.17 10.18 -4.70
C ILE A 41 -1.49 9.84 -5.41
N LEU A 42 -1.67 10.32 -6.64
CA LEU A 42 -2.87 10.02 -7.44
C LEU A 42 -2.93 8.53 -7.82
N PHE A 43 -1.80 7.92 -8.15
CA PHE A 43 -1.71 6.48 -8.37
C PHE A 43 -2.11 5.68 -7.11
N ALA A 44 -1.71 6.14 -5.92
CA ALA A 44 -2.15 5.54 -4.67
C ALA A 44 -3.67 5.63 -4.51
N ALA A 45 -4.23 6.81 -4.76
CA ALA A 45 -5.66 7.07 -4.59
C ALA A 45 -6.54 6.28 -5.56
N PHE A 46 -6.14 6.20 -6.83
CA PHE A 46 -6.93 5.58 -7.90
C PHE A 46 -6.69 4.07 -8.08
N VAL A 47 -5.55 3.52 -7.66
CA VAL A 47 -5.22 2.11 -7.93
C VAL A 47 -4.83 1.35 -6.67
N ILE A 48 -3.84 1.84 -5.92
CA ILE A 48 -3.26 1.09 -4.80
C ILE A 48 -4.29 0.87 -3.69
N VAL A 49 -4.95 1.93 -3.23
CA VAL A 49 -5.92 1.83 -2.14
C VAL A 49 -7.16 1.02 -2.52
N PRO A 50 -7.75 1.18 -3.72
CA PRO A 50 -8.76 0.25 -4.24
C PRO A 50 -8.31 -1.20 -4.16
N LEU A 51 -7.13 -1.55 -4.68
CA LEU A 51 -6.60 -2.91 -4.64
C LEU A 51 -6.43 -3.42 -3.20
N VAL A 52 -6.04 -2.56 -2.26
CA VAL A 52 -6.01 -2.92 -0.82
C VAL A 52 -7.41 -3.27 -0.32
N ILE A 53 -8.43 -2.46 -0.60
CA ILE A 53 -9.82 -2.71 -0.16
C ILE A 53 -10.34 -4.07 -0.65
N LEU A 54 -9.89 -4.51 -1.82
CA LEU A 54 -10.21 -5.84 -2.37
C LEU A 54 -9.62 -7.00 -1.57
N LEU A 55 -8.47 -6.79 -0.93
CA LEU A 55 -7.81 -7.78 -0.07
C LEU A 55 -8.44 -7.88 1.32
N LEU A 56 -9.21 -6.86 1.72
CA LEU A 56 -9.83 -6.82 3.03
C LEU A 56 -11.06 -7.74 3.10
N LYS A 57 -11.22 -8.38 4.26
CA LYS A 57 -12.39 -9.17 4.63
C LYS A 57 -12.93 -8.61 5.94
N TYR A 58 -14.26 -8.60 6.07
CA TYR A 58 -14.94 -8.23 7.32
C TYR A 58 -15.63 -9.46 7.93
N ASP A 59 -15.84 -9.42 9.24
CA ASP A 59 -16.65 -10.41 9.95
C ASP A 59 -18.14 -10.07 9.77
N ASP A 60 -18.92 -10.98 9.19
CA ASP A 60 -20.37 -10.80 8.97
C ASP A 60 -21.14 -10.54 10.27
N LYS A 61 -20.60 -11.00 11.41
CA LYS A 61 -21.21 -10.79 12.74
C LYS A 61 -20.92 -9.40 13.31
N ASN A 62 -19.89 -8.69 12.81
CA ASN A 62 -19.56 -7.35 13.28
C ASN A 62 -20.22 -6.27 12.39
N LYS A 63 -21.35 -5.75 12.86
CA LYS A 63 -22.11 -4.69 12.16
C LYS A 63 -21.28 -3.43 11.92
N GLN A 64 -20.46 -2.99 12.88
CA GLN A 64 -19.63 -1.78 12.74
C GLN A 64 -18.58 -1.96 11.65
N GLN A 65 -17.83 -3.07 11.67
CA GLN A 65 -16.81 -3.36 10.67
C GLN A 65 -17.41 -3.44 9.26
N ARG A 66 -18.60 -4.06 9.13
CA ARG A 66 -19.34 -4.10 7.87
C ARG A 66 -19.77 -2.72 7.38
N THR A 67 -20.28 -1.86 8.27
CA THR A 67 -20.68 -0.49 7.91
C THR A 67 -19.48 0.34 7.44
N VAL A 68 -18.35 0.28 8.15
CA VAL A 68 -17.12 0.98 7.74
C VAL A 68 -16.61 0.45 6.41
N TYR A 69 -16.62 -0.87 6.20
CA TYR A 69 -16.24 -1.48 4.92
C TYR A 69 -17.12 -1.03 3.75
N ALA A 70 -18.43 -0.97 3.95
CA ALA A 70 -19.36 -0.45 2.95
C ALA A 70 -19.05 1.03 2.64
N ALA A 71 -18.87 1.86 3.67
CA ALA A 71 -18.52 3.27 3.50
C ALA A 71 -17.22 3.44 2.69
N MET A 72 -16.18 2.65 2.98
CA MET A 72 -14.94 2.67 2.20
C MET A 72 -15.18 2.38 0.71
N LYS A 73 -16.01 1.38 0.38
CA LYS A 73 -16.31 1.08 -1.04
C LYS A 73 -17.02 2.22 -1.76
N TRP A 74 -17.97 2.86 -1.08
CA TRP A 74 -18.77 3.93 -1.68
C TRP A 74 -17.99 5.25 -1.78
N LEU A 75 -17.18 5.57 -0.77
CA LEU A 75 -16.50 6.86 -0.67
C LEU A 75 -15.12 6.87 -1.34
N GLN A 76 -14.55 5.71 -1.69
CA GLN A 76 -13.21 5.64 -2.28
C GLN A 76 -13.09 6.50 -3.56
N PHE A 77 -13.97 6.30 -4.53
CA PHE A 77 -13.85 6.98 -5.82
C PHE A 77 -14.13 8.48 -5.71
N PRO A 78 -15.17 8.95 -5.00
CA PRO A 78 -15.35 10.37 -4.69
C PRO A 78 -14.12 10.99 -3.98
N ALA A 79 -13.53 10.29 -3.00
CA ALA A 79 -12.34 10.77 -2.31
C ALA A 79 -11.13 10.88 -3.26
N ALA A 80 -10.93 9.91 -4.15
CA ALA A 80 -9.86 9.96 -5.15
C ALA A 80 -10.04 11.11 -6.16
N LEU A 81 -11.28 11.44 -6.54
CA LEU A 81 -11.58 12.62 -7.36
C LEU A 81 -11.26 13.92 -6.61
N LEU A 82 -11.60 14.02 -5.31
CA LEU A 82 -11.21 15.17 -4.50
C LEU A 82 -9.69 15.32 -4.40
N THR A 83 -8.95 14.21 -4.26
CA THR A 83 -7.47 14.22 -4.34
C THR A 83 -6.98 14.77 -5.68
N LEU A 84 -7.57 14.35 -6.80
CA LEU A 84 -7.21 14.87 -8.12
C LEU A 84 -7.47 16.36 -8.25
N ILE A 85 -8.65 16.83 -7.83
CA ILE A 85 -9.03 18.24 -7.89
C ILE A 85 -8.12 19.06 -6.97
N SER A 86 -7.77 18.54 -5.79
CA SER A 86 -6.79 19.14 -4.88
C SER A 86 -5.45 19.36 -5.59
N VAL A 87 -4.86 18.31 -6.16
CA VAL A 87 -3.58 18.42 -6.88
C VAL A 87 -3.69 19.38 -8.06
N MET A 88 -4.75 19.28 -8.87
CA MET A 88 -5.00 20.20 -9.99
C MET A 88 -5.09 21.66 -9.54
N SER A 89 -5.77 21.91 -8.43
CA SER A 89 -5.93 23.26 -7.90
C SER A 89 -4.59 23.88 -7.49
N SER A 90 -3.72 23.08 -6.85
CA SER A 90 -2.39 23.53 -6.46
C SER A 90 -1.48 23.74 -7.68
N THR A 91 -1.39 22.78 -8.60
CA THR A 91 -0.33 22.80 -9.62
C THR A 91 -0.72 23.46 -10.93
N LYS A 92 -1.99 23.38 -11.33
CA LYS A 92 -2.45 23.82 -12.66
C LYS A 92 -3.28 25.09 -12.59
N TRP A 93 -4.14 25.20 -11.59
CA TRP A 93 -5.01 26.37 -11.43
C TRP A 93 -4.36 27.51 -10.65
N GLY A 94 -3.11 27.33 -10.19
CA GLY A 94 -2.34 28.37 -9.51
C GLY A 94 -2.89 28.76 -8.14
N LEU A 95 -3.61 27.86 -7.47
CA LEU A 95 -4.19 28.07 -6.13
C LEU A 95 -3.28 27.51 -5.02
N GLU A 96 -2.02 27.23 -5.33
CA GLU A 96 -1.00 26.85 -4.34
C GLU A 96 -0.89 27.90 -3.24
N GLY A 97 -0.81 27.46 -1.98
CA GLY A 97 -0.76 28.35 -0.81
C GLY A 97 -2.11 28.95 -0.39
N THR A 98 -3.19 28.71 -1.13
CA THR A 98 -4.55 29.03 -0.67
C THR A 98 -5.13 27.90 0.18
N ALA A 99 -6.25 28.16 0.86
CA ALA A 99 -6.96 27.12 1.61
C ALA A 99 -7.65 26.07 0.71
N ILE A 100 -7.83 26.34 -0.59
CA ILE A 100 -8.67 25.52 -1.48
C ILE A 100 -8.08 24.10 -1.69
N PRO A 101 -6.82 23.91 -2.12
CA PRO A 101 -6.25 22.56 -2.26
C PRO A 101 -6.30 21.80 -0.94
N GLY A 102 -5.89 22.45 0.15
CA GLY A 102 -5.95 21.87 1.50
C GLY A 102 -7.34 21.38 1.88
N MET A 103 -8.39 22.19 1.68
CA MET A 103 -9.77 21.80 1.98
C MET A 103 -10.26 20.63 1.13
N LEU A 104 -9.90 20.59 -0.15
CA LEU A 104 -10.23 19.46 -1.03
C LEU A 104 -9.52 18.18 -0.59
N SER A 105 -8.26 18.29 -0.16
CA SER A 105 -7.46 17.17 0.35
C SER A 105 -8.05 16.51 1.60
N LEU A 106 -8.87 17.24 2.38
CA LEU A 106 -9.58 16.69 3.54
C LEU A 106 -10.50 15.53 3.16
N GLY A 107 -11.04 15.50 1.94
CA GLY A 107 -11.81 14.35 1.46
C GLY A 107 -11.00 13.06 1.48
N TRP A 108 -9.72 13.13 1.11
CA TRP A 108 -8.79 12.01 1.19
C TRP A 108 -8.40 11.67 2.63
N LEU A 109 -8.18 12.68 3.47
CA LEU A 109 -7.89 12.47 4.90
C LEU A 109 -9.03 11.74 5.61
N LEU A 110 -10.27 12.18 5.39
CA LEU A 110 -11.45 11.53 5.98
C LEU A 110 -11.62 10.10 5.46
N PHE A 111 -11.34 9.86 4.17
CA PHE A 111 -11.38 8.52 3.62
C PHE A 111 -10.28 7.60 4.21
N THR A 112 -9.05 8.10 4.32
CA THR A 112 -7.96 7.34 4.95
C THR A 112 -8.17 7.13 6.44
N LEU A 113 -8.88 8.03 7.14
CA LEU A 113 -9.36 7.82 8.50
C LEU A 113 -10.30 6.61 8.59
N LEU A 114 -11.17 6.38 7.60
CA LEU A 114 -12.02 5.17 7.57
C LEU A 114 -11.17 3.90 7.47
N LEU A 115 -10.10 3.90 6.66
CA LEU A 115 -9.13 2.80 6.62
C LEU A 115 -8.48 2.59 7.99
N GLY A 116 -8.05 3.68 8.65
CA GLY A 116 -7.48 3.63 10.00
C GLY A 116 -8.45 3.05 11.04
N ILE A 117 -9.70 3.49 11.06
CA ILE A 117 -10.76 2.95 11.94
C ILE A 117 -10.98 1.47 11.67
N TYR A 118 -11.03 1.06 10.40
CA TYR A 118 -11.15 -0.34 10.02
C TYR A 118 -9.94 -1.16 10.49
N GLY A 119 -8.74 -0.60 10.36
CA GLY A 119 -7.48 -1.19 10.80
C GLY A 119 -7.46 -1.42 12.31
N LEU A 120 -7.77 -0.39 13.11
CA LEU A 120 -7.87 -0.48 14.56
C LEU A 120 -8.91 -1.51 15.00
N THR A 121 -10.09 -1.50 14.37
CA THR A 121 -11.15 -2.50 14.64
C THR A 121 -10.63 -3.92 14.37
N THR A 122 -9.90 -4.11 13.27
CA THR A 122 -9.29 -5.40 12.91
C THR A 122 -8.25 -5.84 13.94
N MET A 123 -7.41 -4.93 14.43
CA MET A 123 -6.41 -5.22 15.47
C MET A 123 -7.05 -5.64 16.79
N VAL A 124 -8.09 -4.92 17.23
CA VAL A 124 -8.82 -5.25 18.46
C VAL A 124 -9.49 -6.62 18.35
N MET A 125 -10.10 -6.92 17.20
CA MET A 125 -10.74 -8.21 16.93
C MET A 125 -9.75 -9.36 16.70
N ALA A 126 -8.49 -9.06 16.39
CA ALA A 126 -7.48 -10.06 16.08
C ALA A 126 -7.20 -11.02 17.23
N LYS A 127 -7.46 -10.63 18.49
CA LYS A 127 -7.17 -11.41 19.71
C LYS A 127 -5.72 -11.95 19.70
N GLY A 128 -4.76 -11.10 19.35
CA GLY A 128 -3.32 -11.45 19.31
C GLY A 128 -2.85 -12.15 18.02
N LYS A 129 -3.69 -12.32 17.00
CA LYS A 129 -3.27 -12.83 15.70
C LYS A 129 -2.39 -11.81 14.98
N ALA A 130 -1.08 -12.04 14.99
CA ALA A 130 -0.08 -11.14 14.39
C ALA A 130 -0.39 -10.76 12.93
N ALA A 131 -0.94 -11.68 12.13
CA ALA A 131 -1.30 -11.40 10.73
C ALA A 131 -2.37 -10.32 10.57
N GLU A 132 -3.40 -10.36 11.41
CA GLU A 132 -4.48 -9.36 11.39
C GLU A 132 -4.01 -8.04 12.00
N ILE A 133 -3.10 -8.10 12.98
CA ILE A 133 -2.44 -6.93 13.56
C ILE A 133 -1.62 -6.19 12.50
N ALA A 134 -0.83 -6.92 11.70
CA ALA A 134 -0.03 -6.35 10.62
C ALA A 134 -0.91 -5.63 9.58
N ILE A 135 -1.98 -6.30 9.12
CA ILE A 135 -2.93 -5.68 8.17
C ILE A 135 -3.56 -4.43 8.78
N GLY A 136 -4.01 -4.51 10.03
CA GLY A 136 -4.63 -3.36 10.69
C GLY A 136 -3.67 -2.18 10.86
N ALA A 137 -2.40 -2.43 11.20
CA ALA A 137 -1.38 -1.39 11.28
C ALA A 137 -1.10 -0.75 9.91
N GLY A 138 -1.02 -1.55 8.83
CA GLY A 138 -0.89 -1.03 7.48
C GLY A 138 -2.04 -0.09 7.09
N LEU A 139 -3.27 -0.42 7.50
CA LEU A 139 -4.43 0.46 7.27
C LEU A 139 -4.39 1.75 8.08
N VAL A 140 -3.85 1.72 9.31
CA VAL A 140 -3.57 2.93 10.09
C VAL A 140 -2.52 3.80 9.40
N TYR A 141 -1.52 3.21 8.75
CA TYR A 141 -0.51 3.97 8.02
C TYR A 141 -1.04 4.74 6.82
N PHE A 142 -2.12 4.28 6.16
CA PHE A 142 -2.81 5.10 5.16
C PHE A 142 -3.35 6.40 5.76
N PHE A 143 -3.90 6.36 6.97
CA PHE A 143 -4.37 7.58 7.65
C PHE A 143 -3.22 8.56 7.91
N ILE A 144 -2.08 8.07 8.37
CA ILE A 144 -0.87 8.90 8.55
C ILE A 144 -0.43 9.51 7.21
N GLY A 145 -0.45 8.72 6.12
CA GLY A 145 -0.20 9.24 4.78
C GLY A 145 -1.18 10.34 4.36
N GLY A 146 -2.46 10.20 4.69
CA GLY A 146 -3.49 11.22 4.45
C GLY A 146 -3.22 12.53 5.19
N ILE A 147 -2.71 12.47 6.41
CA ILE A 147 -2.29 13.65 7.19
C ILE A 147 -1.17 14.39 6.44
N TRP A 148 -0.12 13.67 6.05
CA TRP A 148 1.00 14.27 5.31
C TRP A 148 0.58 14.84 3.96
N PHE A 149 -0.34 14.18 3.25
CA PHE A 149 -0.92 14.73 2.02
C PHE A 149 -1.64 16.05 2.26
N THR A 150 -2.42 16.12 3.34
CA THR A 150 -3.19 17.32 3.69
C THR A 150 -2.27 18.48 4.05
N LEU A 151 -1.23 18.23 4.86
CA LEU A 151 -0.21 19.23 5.18
C LEU A 151 0.49 19.75 3.92
N TYR A 152 0.85 18.84 3.01
CA TYR A 152 1.42 19.19 1.71
C TYR A 152 0.48 20.10 0.90
N GLN A 153 -0.81 19.78 0.80
CA GLN A 153 -1.76 20.58 0.03
C GLN A 153 -2.08 21.94 0.67
N TYR A 154 -2.01 22.05 1.99
CA TYR A 154 -2.06 23.35 2.68
C TYR A 154 -0.75 24.13 2.63
N GLN A 155 0.33 23.56 2.09
CA GLN A 155 1.67 24.19 2.05
C GLN A 155 2.19 24.58 3.44
N LEU A 156 1.85 23.79 4.46
CA LEU A 156 2.25 24.06 5.84
C LEU A 156 3.59 23.41 6.13
N ASP A 157 4.56 24.18 6.64
CA ASP A 157 5.76 23.62 7.23
C ASP A 157 5.48 23.16 8.68
N LEU A 158 5.81 21.91 8.98
CA LEU A 158 5.58 21.30 10.29
C LEU A 158 6.79 20.45 10.68
N PHE A 159 7.20 20.52 11.95
CA PHE A 159 8.35 19.77 12.50
C PHE A 159 9.69 20.04 11.77
N ASN A 160 9.91 21.28 11.31
CA ASN A 160 11.07 21.67 10.50
C ASN A 160 11.26 20.84 9.22
N ALA A 161 10.22 20.13 8.78
CA ALA A 161 10.19 19.40 7.52
C ALA A 161 9.57 20.29 6.45
N SER A 162 10.26 20.40 5.31
CA SER A 162 9.78 21.16 4.16
C SER A 162 8.49 20.56 3.59
N VAL A 163 7.68 21.38 2.93
CA VAL A 163 6.55 20.94 2.09
C VAL A 163 6.89 19.75 1.19
N ALA A 164 8.06 19.74 0.55
CA ALA A 164 8.50 18.63 -0.30
C ALA A 164 8.69 17.32 0.50
N THR A 165 9.16 17.43 1.75
CA THR A 165 9.28 16.32 2.68
C THR A 165 7.91 15.75 3.06
N HIS A 166 6.87 16.57 3.20
CA HIS A 166 5.51 16.10 3.47
C HIS A 166 4.93 15.34 2.28
N ALA A 167 5.16 15.81 1.05
CA ALA A 167 4.74 15.10 -0.16
C ALA A 167 5.41 13.71 -0.26
N LEU A 168 6.72 13.65 -0.03
CA LEU A 168 7.47 12.39 0.01
C LEU A 168 7.02 11.47 1.15
N SER A 169 6.73 12.03 2.33
CA SER A 169 6.22 11.27 3.48
C SER A 169 4.86 10.67 3.17
N SER A 170 3.95 11.43 2.55
CA SER A 170 2.67 10.93 2.09
C SER A 170 2.84 9.73 1.15
N VAL A 171 3.71 9.83 0.14
CA VAL A 171 4.01 8.70 -0.77
C VAL A 171 4.60 7.52 0.00
N HIS A 172 5.55 7.75 0.90
CA HIS A 172 6.17 6.68 1.69
C HIS A 172 5.15 5.91 2.52
N PHE A 173 4.24 6.61 3.21
CA PHE A 173 3.19 5.98 4.00
C PHE A 173 2.18 5.22 3.13
N HIS A 174 1.79 5.73 1.96
CA HIS A 174 0.84 5.05 1.08
C HIS A 174 1.43 3.82 0.35
N PHE A 175 2.72 3.82 0.03
CA PHE A 175 3.34 2.73 -0.74
C PHE A 175 4.18 1.77 0.09
N SER A 176 4.91 2.26 1.09
CA SER A 176 5.84 1.44 1.86
C SER A 176 5.23 1.09 3.20
N SER A 177 5.02 2.09 4.06
CA SER A 177 4.62 1.87 5.44
C SER A 177 3.26 1.17 5.54
N ALA A 178 2.31 1.46 4.65
CA ALA A 178 1.00 0.79 4.66
C ALA A 178 1.01 -0.60 4.01
N ILE A 179 1.64 -0.74 2.84
CA ILE A 179 1.53 -1.96 2.02
C ILE A 179 2.34 -3.11 2.59
N ILE A 180 3.52 -2.84 3.14
CA ILE A 180 4.41 -3.90 3.64
C ILE A 180 3.75 -4.67 4.81
N PRO A 181 3.15 -4.02 5.82
CA PRO A 181 2.41 -4.74 6.86
C PRO A 181 1.24 -5.54 6.32
N ILE A 182 0.54 -5.01 5.30
CA ILE A 182 -0.56 -5.72 4.64
C ILE A 182 -0.05 -6.99 3.94
N PHE A 183 1.08 -6.91 3.25
CA PHE A 183 1.74 -8.05 2.61
C PHE A 183 2.24 -9.09 3.62
N ILE A 184 2.90 -8.64 4.71
CA ILE A 184 3.35 -9.52 5.79
C ILE A 184 2.17 -10.21 6.48
N GLY A 185 1.05 -9.50 6.66
CA GLY A 185 -0.17 -10.07 7.20
C GLY A 185 -0.84 -11.05 6.24
N ALA A 186 -0.90 -10.74 4.94
CA ALA A 186 -1.40 -11.64 3.91
C ALA A 186 -0.59 -12.95 3.86
N LEU A 187 0.73 -12.86 3.95
CA LEU A 187 1.60 -14.02 4.08
C LEU A 187 1.36 -14.78 5.40
N GLY A 188 1.16 -14.06 6.50
CA GLY A 188 0.80 -14.60 7.80
C GLY A 188 -0.44 -15.50 7.81
N ARG A 189 -1.41 -15.21 6.94
CA ARG A 189 -2.66 -15.99 6.80
C ARG A 189 -2.45 -17.35 6.12
N ILE A 190 -1.40 -17.51 5.32
CA ILE A 190 -1.16 -18.71 4.51
C ILE A 190 0.09 -19.49 4.94
N MET A 191 1.01 -18.84 5.64
CA MET A 191 2.23 -19.48 6.10
C MET A 191 1.96 -20.49 7.21
N THR A 192 2.86 -21.46 7.35
CA THR A 192 2.90 -22.31 8.54
C THR A 192 3.27 -21.46 9.75
N LYS A 193 2.66 -21.73 10.91
CA LYS A 193 2.95 -20.97 12.14
C LYS A 193 4.44 -21.06 12.47
N LYS A 194 5.10 -19.92 12.62
CA LYS A 194 6.50 -19.79 13.03
C LYS A 194 6.60 -18.87 14.24
N SER A 195 7.45 -19.22 15.20
CA SER A 195 7.68 -18.45 16.43
C SER A 195 8.32 -17.08 16.17
N TRP A 196 9.08 -16.93 15.08
CA TRP A 196 9.70 -15.66 14.70
C TRP A 196 8.75 -14.67 14.04
N TYR A 197 7.60 -15.13 13.52
CA TYR A 197 6.69 -14.30 12.72
C TYR A 197 6.14 -13.06 13.47
N PRO A 198 5.72 -13.16 14.75
CA PRO A 198 5.27 -11.98 15.50
C PRO A 198 6.34 -10.89 15.63
N TRP A 199 7.63 -11.26 15.67
CA TRP A 199 8.73 -10.29 15.71
C TRP A 199 8.88 -9.52 14.40
N ILE A 200 8.71 -10.20 13.26
CA ILE A 200 8.68 -9.57 11.93
C ILE A 200 7.54 -8.56 11.85
N VAL A 201 6.36 -8.90 12.37
CA VAL A 201 5.24 -7.95 12.45
C VAL A 201 5.57 -6.76 13.36
N ALA A 202 6.16 -6.99 14.53
CA ALA A 202 6.50 -5.91 15.47
C ALA A 202 7.56 -4.96 14.88
N ILE A 203 8.63 -5.49 14.27
CA ILE A 203 9.66 -4.71 13.60
C ILE A 203 9.06 -3.90 12.44
N ASP A 204 8.15 -4.50 11.69
CA ASP A 204 7.50 -3.82 10.56
C ASP A 204 6.68 -2.61 11.01
N ILE A 205 5.96 -2.75 12.13
CA ILE A 205 5.17 -1.67 12.70
C ILE A 205 6.11 -0.59 13.25
N ILE A 206 7.16 -0.96 13.97
CA ILE A 206 8.06 0.01 14.61
C ILE A 206 8.94 0.74 13.59
N GLY A 207 9.36 0.08 12.51
CA GLY A 207 10.30 0.61 11.51
C GLY A 207 9.91 1.99 10.97
N PRO A 208 8.74 2.15 10.32
CA PRO A 208 8.27 3.44 9.82
C PRO A 208 8.15 4.52 10.89
N LEU A 209 7.80 4.17 12.13
CA LEU A 209 7.75 5.12 13.25
C LEU A 209 9.15 5.62 13.62
N LEU A 210 10.15 4.72 13.66
CA LEU A 210 11.54 5.11 13.88
C LEU A 210 12.07 5.98 12.75
N ILE A 211 11.71 5.69 11.50
CA ILE A 211 12.07 6.54 10.36
C ILE A 211 11.47 7.95 10.55
N ALA A 212 10.17 8.05 10.85
CA ALA A 212 9.50 9.33 11.06
C ALA A 212 10.10 10.13 12.24
N ILE A 213 10.31 9.48 13.38
CA ILE A 213 10.95 10.11 14.56
C ILE A 213 12.38 10.52 14.23
N GLY A 214 13.15 9.67 13.56
CA GLY A 214 14.53 9.93 13.19
C GLY A 214 14.67 11.11 12.22
N MET A 215 13.78 11.21 11.24
CA MET A 215 13.73 12.35 10.32
C MET A 215 13.57 13.69 11.05
N ILE A 216 12.79 13.73 12.13
CA ILE A 216 12.51 14.95 12.90
C ILE A 216 13.61 15.22 13.94
N PHE A 217 14.06 14.19 14.66
CA PHE A 217 14.85 14.38 15.88
C PHE A 217 16.28 13.85 15.82
N SER A 218 16.60 12.83 14.99
CA SER A 218 17.91 12.15 15.06
C SER A 218 18.22 11.27 13.83
N LYS A 219 19.24 11.66 13.07
CA LYS A 219 19.73 10.90 11.91
C LYS A 219 20.17 9.45 12.24
N PRO A 220 20.85 9.17 13.36
CA PRO A 220 21.11 7.78 13.75
C PRO A 220 19.85 6.94 13.95
N ILE A 221 18.79 7.49 14.56
CA ILE A 221 17.51 6.77 14.71
C ILE A 221 16.87 6.53 13.34
N GLU A 222 16.94 7.50 12.44
CA GLU A 222 16.47 7.36 11.05
C GLU A 222 17.16 6.17 10.36
N TYR A 223 18.49 6.09 10.44
CA TYR A 223 19.25 5.00 9.83
C TYR A 223 18.90 3.64 10.42
N ILE A 224 18.76 3.54 11.74
CA ILE A 224 18.31 2.31 12.40
C ILE A 224 16.93 1.90 11.90
N GLY A 225 15.99 2.85 11.81
CA GLY A 225 14.64 2.61 11.31
C GLY A 225 14.63 2.12 9.87
N VAL A 226 15.39 2.78 8.97
CA VAL A 226 15.52 2.39 7.56
C VAL A 226 16.13 1.00 7.42
N THR A 227 17.21 0.70 8.14
CA THR A 227 17.87 -0.61 8.09
C THR A 227 16.94 -1.72 8.60
N LEU A 228 16.30 -1.53 9.75
CA LEU A 228 15.35 -2.51 10.29
C LEU A 228 14.21 -2.78 9.32
N PHE A 229 13.62 -1.73 8.75
CA PHE A 229 12.53 -1.85 7.81
C PHE A 229 12.95 -2.57 6.52
N ALA A 230 14.10 -2.20 5.94
CA ALA A 230 14.64 -2.86 4.75
C ALA A 230 14.94 -4.35 4.99
N CYS A 231 15.61 -4.68 6.10
CA CYS A 231 15.89 -6.07 6.48
C CYS A 231 14.60 -6.88 6.67
N ASN A 232 13.57 -6.28 7.25
CA ASN A 232 12.28 -6.93 7.47
C ASN A 232 11.61 -7.33 6.14
N ILE A 233 11.65 -6.43 5.15
CA ILE A 233 11.12 -6.71 3.81
C ILE A 233 11.95 -7.80 3.12
N VAL A 234 13.29 -7.83 3.29
CA VAL A 234 14.13 -8.93 2.78
C VAL A 234 13.72 -10.27 3.37
N VAL A 235 13.45 -10.35 4.67
CA VAL A 235 12.97 -11.60 5.30
C VAL A 235 11.62 -12.01 4.70
N TYR A 236 10.69 -11.06 4.56
CA TYR A 236 9.39 -11.28 3.93
C TYR A 236 9.52 -11.81 2.49
N THR A 237 10.28 -11.13 1.62
CA THR A 237 10.42 -11.51 0.21
C THR A 237 11.15 -12.84 0.05
N THR A 238 12.18 -13.10 0.86
CA THR A 238 12.92 -14.38 0.87
C THR A 238 11.99 -15.54 1.25
N TYR A 239 11.19 -15.35 2.30
CA TYR A 239 10.22 -16.37 2.72
C TYR A 239 9.14 -16.57 1.65
N LEU A 240 8.59 -15.49 1.11
CA LEU A 240 7.55 -15.55 0.09
C LEU A 240 8.06 -16.30 -1.16
N LEU A 241 9.26 -16.00 -1.66
CA LEU A 241 9.86 -16.74 -2.79
C LEU A 241 10.06 -18.23 -2.46
N SER A 242 10.51 -18.54 -1.24
CA SER A 242 10.67 -19.92 -0.78
C SER A 242 9.33 -20.66 -0.73
N TYR A 243 8.26 -19.98 -0.30
CA TYR A 243 6.91 -20.51 -0.28
C TYR A 243 6.38 -20.75 -1.70
N LEU A 244 6.47 -19.75 -2.58
CA LEU A 244 6.03 -19.82 -3.98
C LEU A 244 6.72 -20.94 -4.76
N ARG A 245 7.99 -21.23 -4.44
CA ARG A 245 8.75 -22.33 -5.07
C ARG A 245 8.25 -23.72 -4.64
N ARG A 246 7.77 -23.87 -3.41
CA ARG A 246 7.35 -25.16 -2.83
C ARG A 246 5.91 -25.51 -3.15
N ASP A 247 5.04 -24.52 -3.14
CA ASP A 247 3.62 -24.68 -3.49
C ASP A 247 3.33 -23.67 -4.60
N PRO A 248 3.54 -24.05 -5.88
CA PRO A 248 3.17 -23.20 -7.00
C PRO A 248 1.64 -23.11 -7.08
N LEU A 249 1.09 -22.26 -6.22
CA LEU A 249 -0.25 -21.77 -6.33
C LEU A 249 -0.41 -21.05 -7.67
N HIS A 250 -1.67 -20.79 -8.04
CA HIS A 250 -2.13 -20.16 -9.28
C HIS A 250 -1.05 -19.38 -10.06
N LYS A 251 -0.72 -19.81 -11.29
CA LYS A 251 0.43 -19.32 -12.09
C LYS A 251 0.57 -17.79 -12.12
N LYS A 252 -0.57 -17.07 -12.23
CA LYS A 252 -0.60 -15.60 -12.22
C LYS A 252 -0.14 -14.99 -10.88
N ALA A 253 -0.59 -15.55 -9.76
CA ALA A 253 -0.20 -15.06 -8.43
C ALA A 253 1.31 -15.22 -8.22
N THR A 254 1.84 -16.41 -8.55
CA THR A 254 3.28 -16.70 -8.47
C THR A 254 4.11 -15.78 -9.35
N PHE A 255 3.68 -15.49 -10.58
CA PHE A 255 4.35 -14.56 -11.47
C PHE A 255 4.43 -13.14 -10.88
N PHE A 256 3.28 -12.56 -10.50
CA PHE A 256 3.22 -11.18 -10.00
C PHE A 256 3.91 -11.01 -8.64
N LEU A 257 3.78 -11.97 -7.73
CA LEU A 257 4.49 -11.94 -6.44
C LEU A 257 6.00 -12.16 -6.61
N GLY A 258 6.42 -13.03 -7.54
CA GLY A 258 7.82 -13.22 -7.89
C GLY A 258 8.43 -11.95 -8.47
N LEU A 259 7.73 -11.29 -9.40
CA LEU A 259 8.13 -10.01 -9.97
C LEU A 259 8.23 -8.91 -8.91
N SER A 260 7.27 -8.86 -7.98
CA SER A 260 7.29 -7.97 -6.83
C SER A 260 8.56 -8.17 -5.98
N CYS A 261 8.87 -9.42 -5.61
CA CYS A 261 10.09 -9.72 -4.85
C CYS A 261 11.36 -9.31 -5.60
N PHE A 262 11.45 -9.61 -6.90
CA PHE A 262 12.61 -9.25 -7.72
C PHE A 262 12.78 -7.72 -7.86
N ALA A 263 11.68 -6.98 -8.01
CA ALA A 263 11.71 -5.53 -8.01
C ALA A 263 12.28 -4.98 -6.69
N PHE A 264 11.88 -5.54 -5.55
CA PHE A 264 12.43 -5.13 -4.26
C PHE A 264 13.93 -5.43 -4.11
N TYR A 265 14.40 -6.61 -4.52
CA TYR A 265 15.84 -6.89 -4.51
C TYR A 265 16.62 -5.93 -5.42
N THR A 266 16.05 -5.59 -6.58
CA THR A 266 16.64 -4.59 -7.46
C THR A 266 16.70 -3.21 -6.78
N VAL A 267 15.66 -2.80 -6.05
CA VAL A 267 15.68 -1.56 -5.22
C VAL A 267 16.81 -1.59 -4.20
N ILE A 268 16.99 -2.70 -3.48
CA ILE A 268 18.05 -2.83 -2.46
C ILE A 268 19.44 -2.75 -3.10
N VAL A 269 19.67 -3.48 -4.20
CA VAL A 269 20.95 -3.45 -4.92
C VAL A 269 21.25 -2.03 -5.42
N LEU A 270 20.28 -1.36 -6.05
CA LEU A 270 20.44 0.02 -6.51
C LEU A 270 20.72 0.98 -5.35
N SER A 271 20.08 0.78 -4.19
CA SER A 271 20.30 1.62 -3.00
C SER A 271 21.70 1.44 -2.41
N ILE A 272 22.22 0.21 -2.37
CA ILE A 272 23.59 -0.07 -1.93
C ILE A 272 24.62 0.50 -2.92
N LEU A 273 24.34 0.40 -4.23
CA LEU A 273 25.23 0.92 -5.27
C LEU A 273 25.15 2.44 -5.44
N TYR A 274 24.10 3.10 -4.94
CA TYR A 274 23.86 4.52 -5.14
C TYR A 274 25.07 5.42 -4.81
N PRO A 275 25.79 5.27 -3.67
CA PRO A 275 26.97 6.10 -3.39
C PRO A 275 28.07 5.99 -4.46
N LEU A 276 28.26 4.78 -5.01
CA LEU A 276 29.22 4.54 -6.09
C LEU A 276 28.72 5.15 -7.41
N LEU A 277 27.46 4.92 -7.77
CA LEU A 277 26.84 5.46 -8.99
C LEU A 277 26.80 6.99 -8.99
N LYS A 278 26.48 7.60 -7.84
CA LYS A 278 26.58 9.04 -7.59
C LYS A 278 27.97 9.57 -7.92
N LYS A 279 29.03 8.86 -7.50
CA LYS A 279 30.41 9.28 -7.73
C LYS A 279 30.84 9.11 -9.19
N ILE A 280 30.47 8.01 -9.85
CA ILE A 280 30.91 7.70 -11.22
C ILE A 280 30.18 8.57 -12.25
N PHE A 281 28.86 8.74 -12.09
CA PHE A 281 27.99 9.38 -13.08
C PHE A 281 27.53 10.79 -12.66
N SER A 282 28.06 11.32 -11.54
CA SER A 282 27.64 12.61 -10.96
C SER A 282 26.12 12.70 -10.70
N LEU A 283 25.48 11.58 -10.39
CA LEU A 283 24.03 11.53 -10.14
C LEU A 283 23.66 12.27 -8.84
N THR A 284 22.56 13.00 -8.88
CA THR A 284 21.94 13.58 -7.69
C THR A 284 20.95 12.60 -7.06
N ILE A 285 20.45 12.92 -5.85
CA ILE A 285 19.35 12.15 -5.26
C ILE A 285 18.07 12.29 -6.06
N LEU A 286 17.87 13.43 -6.75
CA LEU A 286 16.70 13.69 -7.58
C LEU A 286 16.68 12.79 -8.82
N ASP A 287 17.85 12.42 -9.36
CA ASP A 287 17.94 11.46 -10.48
C ASP A 287 17.61 10.02 -10.06
N PHE A 288 17.82 9.71 -8.77
CA PHE A 288 17.55 8.38 -8.21
C PHE A 288 16.06 8.16 -7.90
N ILE A 289 15.36 9.21 -7.45
CA ILE A 289 13.95 9.15 -7.02
C ILE A 289 13.03 8.55 -8.09
N PRO A 290 13.11 8.91 -9.40
CA PRO A 290 12.25 8.33 -10.42
C PRO A 290 12.45 6.82 -10.58
N ILE A 291 13.69 6.35 -10.60
CA ILE A 291 14.02 4.93 -10.79
C ILE A 291 13.60 4.13 -9.56
N TYR A 292 14.05 4.56 -8.38
CA TYR A 292 13.72 3.93 -7.10
C TYR A 292 12.21 3.93 -6.86
N GLY A 293 11.57 5.10 -7.02
CA GLY A 293 10.15 5.30 -6.78
C GLY A 293 9.28 4.49 -7.73
N ALA A 294 9.60 4.47 -9.03
CA ALA A 294 8.85 3.69 -10.00
C ALA A 294 9.00 2.19 -9.77
N LEU A 295 10.22 1.71 -9.51
CA LEU A 295 10.47 0.29 -9.25
C LEU A 295 9.78 -0.18 -7.97
N HIS A 296 9.75 0.66 -6.93
CA HIS A 296 9.01 0.37 -5.71
C HIS A 296 7.50 0.41 -5.92
N ALA A 297 6.97 1.47 -6.54
CA ALA A 297 5.52 1.67 -6.72
C ALA A 297 4.90 0.66 -7.71
N PHE A 298 5.48 0.50 -8.90
CA PHE A 298 4.95 -0.37 -9.94
C PHE A 298 5.49 -1.80 -9.82
N GLY A 299 6.79 -1.94 -9.59
CA GLY A 299 7.43 -3.25 -9.48
C GLY A 299 7.05 -3.97 -8.20
N PHE A 300 7.39 -3.41 -7.04
CA PHE A 300 7.14 -4.08 -5.76
C PHE A 300 5.65 -4.01 -5.34
N VAL A 301 5.09 -2.81 -5.22
CA VAL A 301 3.76 -2.60 -4.63
C VAL A 301 2.62 -3.05 -5.55
N LEU A 302 2.53 -2.53 -6.78
CA LEU A 302 1.44 -2.88 -7.69
C LEU A 302 1.44 -4.37 -8.04
N CYS A 303 2.59 -4.93 -8.45
CA CYS A 303 2.67 -6.36 -8.75
C CYS A 303 2.38 -7.21 -7.50
N GLY A 304 2.85 -6.77 -6.32
CA GLY A 304 2.57 -7.46 -5.07
C GLY A 304 1.07 -7.51 -4.77
N LEU A 305 0.36 -6.39 -4.90
CA LEU A 305 -1.09 -6.30 -4.68
C LEU A 305 -1.86 -7.17 -5.67
N ILE A 306 -1.56 -7.08 -6.97
CA ILE A 306 -2.18 -7.94 -8.00
C ILE A 306 -1.94 -9.42 -7.70
N GLY A 307 -0.71 -9.76 -7.32
CA GLY A 307 -0.32 -11.11 -6.94
C GLY A 307 -1.11 -11.64 -5.74
N TRP A 308 -1.26 -10.82 -4.69
CA TRP A 308 -2.04 -11.16 -3.50
C TRP A 308 -3.54 -11.28 -3.79
N VAL A 309 -4.10 -10.44 -4.66
CA VAL A 309 -5.52 -10.55 -5.07
C VAL A 309 -5.76 -11.89 -5.74
N TYR A 310 -4.93 -12.25 -6.73
CA TYR A 310 -5.03 -13.57 -7.37
C TYR A 310 -4.82 -14.73 -6.39
N MET A 311 -3.92 -14.56 -5.41
CA MET A 311 -3.66 -15.59 -4.41
C MET A 311 -4.87 -15.83 -3.51
N VAL A 312 -5.49 -14.77 -2.98
CA VAL A 312 -6.67 -14.85 -2.12
C VAL A 312 -7.84 -15.52 -2.86
N ASP A 313 -8.09 -15.13 -4.10
CA ASP A 313 -9.14 -15.74 -4.93
C ASP A 313 -8.89 -17.23 -5.12
N SER A 314 -7.65 -17.62 -5.46
CA SER A 314 -7.31 -19.04 -5.68
C SER A 314 -7.48 -19.91 -4.42
N ILE A 315 -7.21 -19.36 -3.24
CA ILE A 315 -7.37 -20.06 -1.96
C ILE A 315 -8.86 -20.25 -1.66
N GLN A 316 -9.69 -19.26 -1.96
CA GLN A 316 -11.15 -19.37 -1.81
C GLN A 316 -11.72 -20.45 -2.73
N GLU A 317 -11.32 -20.49 -4.00
CA GLU A 317 -11.74 -21.51 -4.96
C GLU A 317 -11.38 -22.93 -4.50
N LYS A 318 -10.13 -23.16 -4.06
CA LYS A 318 -9.69 -24.47 -3.54
C LYS A 318 -10.51 -24.92 -2.33
N ARG A 319 -10.85 -23.99 -1.43
CA ARG A 319 -11.65 -24.30 -0.23
C ARG A 319 -13.07 -24.73 -0.60
N ILE A 320 -13.76 -23.99 -1.47
CA ILE A 320 -15.11 -24.32 -1.94
C ILE A 320 -15.12 -25.67 -2.65
N PHE A 321 -14.12 -25.94 -3.49
CA PHE A 321 -14.02 -27.23 -4.19
C PHE A 321 -13.84 -28.41 -3.23
N LYS A 322 -13.08 -28.24 -2.13
CA LYS A 322 -12.91 -29.27 -1.11
C LYS A 322 -14.20 -29.51 -0.33
N GLU A 323 -14.93 -28.45 0.00
CA GLU A 323 -16.20 -28.51 0.73
C GLU A 323 -17.29 -29.21 -0.09
N ASN A 324 -17.42 -28.89 -1.37
CA ASN A 324 -18.35 -29.57 -2.27
C ASN A 324 -18.02 -31.08 -2.43
N ARG A 325 -16.73 -31.43 -2.54
CA ARG A 325 -16.33 -32.86 -2.61
C ARG A 325 -16.68 -33.65 -1.35
N LEU A 326 -16.58 -33.03 -0.17
CA LEU A 326 -16.95 -33.68 1.08
C LEU A 326 -18.45 -33.96 1.15
N ILE A 327 -19.28 -33.03 0.65
CA ILE A 327 -20.73 -33.18 0.57
C ILE A 327 -21.10 -34.33 -0.41
N ASP A 328 -20.49 -34.37 -1.59
CA ASP A 328 -20.75 -35.41 -2.60
C ASP A 328 -20.32 -36.82 -2.14
N THR A 329 -19.32 -36.94 -1.25
CA THR A 329 -18.92 -38.24 -0.68
C THR A 329 -19.73 -38.69 0.53
N SER A 330 -20.64 -37.83 1.03
CA SER A 330 -21.48 -38.10 2.21
C SER A 330 -22.94 -38.44 1.87
N LEU A 331 -23.26 -38.52 0.58
CA LEU A 331 -24.54 -38.96 0.00
C LEU A 331 -24.38 -40.34 -0.64
#